data_AF-A0A957T6S8-F1
#
_entry.id   AF-A0A957T6S8-F1
#
_cell.length_a   1.000
_cell.length_b   1.000
_cell.length_c   1.000
_cell.angle_alpha   90.00
_cell.angle_beta   90.00
_cell.angle_gamma   90.00
#
_symmetry.space_group_name_H-M   'P 1'
#
loop_
_entity.id
_entity.type
_entity.pdbx_description
1 polymer ?
#
loop_
_entity_poly.entity_id
_entity_poly.type
_entity_poly.pdbx_seq_one_letter_code
_entity_poly.pdbx_strand_id
1 'polypeptide(L)'
;MLENVPISAYAICYGPLAMIIIGFIVFATLTDRHARRTYLRQMSPLTEDEQPESQPIPRTKPERVQTPAGSTVEIMPDAKG
;
A
#
# COMPACT_ATOMS: atom_id res chain seq x y z
N MET A 1 -23.44 2.76 43.61
CA MET A 1 -23.47 1.39 43.02
C MET A 1 -22.21 1.05 42.23
N LEU A 2 -21.09 1.79 42.34
CA LEU A 2 -19.79 1.46 41.71
C LEU A 2 -18.72 1.00 42.71
N GLU A 3 -19.00 1.03 44.02
CA GLU A 3 -17.98 0.87 45.08
C GLU A 3 -17.46 -0.55 45.29
N ASN A 4 -18.12 -1.59 44.78
CA ASN A 4 -17.76 -3.00 45.01
C ASN A 4 -17.54 -3.80 43.72
N VAL A 5 -17.16 -3.15 42.62
CA VAL A 5 -16.82 -3.88 41.39
C VAL A 5 -15.33 -4.28 41.46
N PRO A 6 -15.01 -5.59 41.48
CA PRO A 6 -13.62 -6.01 41.52
C PRO A 6 -12.91 -5.58 40.24
N ILE A 7 -11.64 -5.19 40.35
CA ILE A 7 -10.79 -4.76 39.22
C ILE A 7 -10.77 -5.80 38.08
N SER A 8 -10.91 -7.08 38.42
CA SER A 8 -11.03 -8.17 37.45
C SER A 8 -12.25 -8.04 36.53
N ALA A 9 -13.37 -7.49 37.01
CA ALA A 9 -14.55 -7.27 36.18
C ALA A 9 -14.31 -6.20 35.10
N TYR A 10 -13.57 -5.15 35.44
CA TYR A 10 -13.14 -4.14 34.46
C TYR A 10 -12.17 -4.74 33.44
N ALA A 11 -11.20 -5.54 33.88
CA ALA A 11 -10.26 -6.20 32.99
C ALA A 11 -10.95 -7.19 32.03
N ILE A 12 -11.96 -7.93 32.49
CA ILE A 12 -12.72 -8.86 31.63
C ILE A 12 -13.62 -8.09 30.64
N CYS A 13 -14.26 -7.01 31.08
CA CYS A 13 -15.19 -6.24 30.24
C CYS A 13 -14.45 -5.40 29.19
N TYR A 14 -13.38 -4.70 29.58
CA TYR A 14 -12.67 -3.76 28.71
C TYR A 14 -11.36 -4.31 28.14
N GLY A 15 -10.82 -5.38 28.71
CA GLY A 15 -9.58 -6.01 28.24
C GLY A 15 -9.64 -6.45 26.77
N PRO A 16 -10.69 -7.17 26.33
CA PRO A 16 -10.82 -7.55 24.92
C PRO A 16 -10.86 -6.34 23.98
N LEU A 17 -11.59 -5.28 24.35
CA LEU A 17 -11.67 -4.05 23.58
C LEU A 17 -10.30 -3.38 23.48
N ALA A 18 -9.59 -3.25 24.59
CA ALA A 18 -8.23 -2.69 24.61
C ALA A 18 -7.26 -3.53 23.76
N MET A 19 -7.35 -4.86 23.83
CA MET A 19 -6.53 -5.78 23.03
C MET A 19 -6.73 -5.56 21.53
N ILE A 20 -7.98 -5.41 21.08
CA ILE A 20 -8.30 -5.16 19.66
C ILE A 20 -7.73 -3.81 19.22
N ILE A 21 -7.93 -2.75 20.02
CA ILE A 21 -7.41 -1.41 19.70
C ILE A 21 -5.89 -1.42 19.59
N ILE A 22 -5.21 -2.02 20.57
CA ILE A 22 -3.74 -2.11 20.58
C ILE A 22 -3.27 -2.95 19.39
N GLY A 23 -3.89 -4.11 19.13
CA GLY A 23 -3.57 -4.96 17.99
C GLY A 23 -3.73 -4.25 16.66
N PHE A 24 -4.80 -3.48 16.49
CA PHE A 24 -5.02 -2.66 15.30
C PHE A 24 -3.93 -1.59 15.15
N ILE A 25 -3.59 -0.85 16.21
CA ILE A 25 -2.55 0.18 16.16
C ILE A 25 -1.19 -0.44 15.82
N VAL A 26 -0.82 -1.56 16.45
CA VAL A 26 0.44 -2.26 16.14
C VAL A 26 0.45 -2.74 14.69
N PHE A 27 -0.62 -3.37 14.23
CA PHE A 27 -0.73 -3.83 12.84
C PHE A 27 -0.67 -2.66 11.85
N ALA A 28 -1.40 -1.59 12.11
CA ALA A 28 -1.42 -0.39 11.28
C ALA A 28 -0.06 0.29 11.25
N THR A 29 0.65 0.41 12.37
CA THR A 29 1.99 1.03 12.40
C THR A 29 3.02 0.20 11.64
N LEU A 30 2.99 -1.13 11.75
CA LEU A 30 3.86 -2.03 10.99
C LEU A 30 3.55 -1.99 9.49
N THR A 31 2.27 -2.01 9.13
CA THR A 31 1.82 -2.03 7.73
C THR A 31 1.96 -0.66 7.07
N ASP A 32 1.64 0.43 7.76
CA ASP A 32 1.81 1.81 7.27
C ASP A 32 3.30 2.14 7.09
N ARG A 33 4.21 1.53 7.87
CA ARG A 33 5.66 1.61 7.60
C ARG A 33 6.03 0.99 6.24
N HIS A 34 5.28 -0.02 5.79
CA HIS A 34 5.43 -0.60 4.45
C HIS A 34 4.76 0.26 3.37
N ALA A 35 3.61 0.86 3.65
CA ALA A 35 2.89 1.77 2.74
C ALA A 35 3.53 3.17 2.58
N ARG A 36 4.29 3.62 3.60
CA ARG A 36 5.10 4.85 3.56
C ARG A 36 6.35 4.72 2.71
N ARG A 37 6.66 3.54 2.16
CA ARG A 37 7.77 3.41 1.23
C ARG A 37 7.48 4.29 0.02
N THR A 38 8.30 5.33 -0.12
CA THR A 38 8.23 6.41 -1.10
C THR A 38 8.09 5.90 -2.55
N TYR A 39 8.51 4.66 -2.84
CA TYR A 39 8.38 4.08 -4.18
C TYR A 39 6.93 3.78 -4.63
N LEU A 40 5.94 3.74 -3.73
CA LEU A 40 4.52 3.62 -4.11
C LEU A 40 3.76 4.95 -4.03
N ARG A 41 4.34 5.98 -3.40
CA ARG A 41 3.73 7.29 -3.33
C ARG A 41 4.22 8.11 -4.50
N GLN A 42 3.45 8.17 -5.59
CA GLN A 42 3.50 9.31 -6.48
C GLN A 42 3.02 10.54 -5.69
N MET A 43 3.89 11.13 -4.88
CA MET A 43 3.68 12.44 -4.27
C MET A 43 3.91 13.49 -5.35
N SER A 44 3.06 13.47 -6.38
CA SER A 44 2.94 14.62 -7.27
C SER A 44 2.13 15.66 -6.51
N PRO A 45 2.60 16.91 -6.37
CA PRO A 45 1.83 18.00 -5.75
C PRO A 45 0.66 18.49 -6.61
N LEU A 46 0.34 17.80 -7.71
CA LEU A 46 -0.74 18.13 -8.65
C LEU A 46 -2.06 17.56 -8.12
N THR A 47 -3.16 18.31 -8.32
CA THR A 47 -4.54 17.89 -8.00
C THR A 47 -4.90 16.61 -8.77
N GLU A 48 -5.85 15.77 -8.31
CA GLU A 48 -6.27 14.55 -9.04
C GLU A 48 -6.66 14.82 -10.51
N ASP A 49 -7.18 16.02 -10.82
CA ASP A 49 -7.50 16.48 -12.17
C ASP A 49 -6.26 16.92 -13.00
N GLU A 50 -5.13 17.17 -12.34
CA GLU A 50 -3.85 17.57 -12.94
C GLU A 50 -2.84 16.42 -12.96
N GLN A 51 -3.13 15.29 -12.30
CA GLN A 51 -2.30 14.11 -12.36
C GLN A 51 -2.31 13.59 -13.80
N PRO A 52 -1.17 13.52 -14.50
CA PRO A 52 -1.17 12.96 -15.85
C PRO A 52 -1.68 11.53 -15.75
N GLU A 53 -2.82 11.23 -16.39
CA GLU A 53 -3.39 9.88 -16.53
C GLU A 53 -2.25 8.91 -16.68
N SER A 54 -2.08 7.96 -15.74
CA SER A 54 -0.90 7.10 -15.60
C SER A 54 -0.26 6.77 -16.94
N GLN A 55 0.64 7.65 -17.40
CA GLN A 55 1.09 7.53 -18.77
C GLN A 55 1.99 6.30 -18.76
N PRO A 56 1.74 5.31 -19.63
CA PRO A 56 2.60 4.15 -19.73
C PRO A 56 4.02 4.69 -19.92
N ILE A 57 4.92 4.32 -19.00
CA ILE A 57 6.31 4.79 -19.00
C ILE A 57 6.82 4.64 -20.44
N PRO A 58 7.13 5.74 -21.15
CA PRO A 58 7.57 5.64 -22.53
C PRO A 58 8.86 4.83 -22.52
N ARG A 59 8.78 3.57 -22.95
CA ARG A 59 9.95 2.73 -23.08
C ARG A 59 10.77 3.35 -24.20
N THR A 60 11.96 3.86 -23.90
CA THR A 60 12.83 4.53 -24.88
C THR A 60 13.87 3.59 -25.46
N LYS A 61 13.90 2.33 -25.04
CA LYS A 61 14.91 1.34 -25.44
C LYS A 61 14.24 0.08 -25.97
N PRO A 62 14.78 -0.51 -27.05
CA PRO A 62 14.32 -1.80 -27.54
C PRO A 62 14.58 -2.87 -26.47
N GLU A 63 13.56 -3.66 -26.18
CA GLU A 63 13.62 -4.74 -25.18
C GLU A 63 13.40 -6.09 -25.87
N ARG A 64 14.33 -7.03 -25.65
CA ARG A 64 14.19 -8.41 -26.11
C ARG A 64 13.48 -9.23 -25.04
N VAL A 65 12.30 -9.73 -25.38
CA VAL A 65 11.47 -10.53 -24.47
C VAL A 65 11.26 -11.92 -25.07
N GLN A 66 11.33 -12.94 -24.23
CA GLN A 66 10.97 -14.31 -24.60
C GLN A 66 9.46 -14.50 -24.44
N THR A 67 8.79 -14.90 -25.53
CA THR A 67 7.37 -15.22 -25.48
C THR A 67 7.15 -16.57 -24.78
N PRO A 68 5.94 -16.85 -24.27
CA PRO A 68 5.58 -18.17 -23.75
C PRO A 68 5.74 -19.31 -24.77
N ALA A 69 5.82 -19.00 -26.06
CA ALA A 69 6.09 -19.94 -27.15
C ALA A 69 7.60 -20.18 -27.38
N GLY A 70 8.49 -19.60 -26.56
CA GLY A 70 9.94 -19.75 -26.65
C GLY A 70 10.61 -18.90 -27.74
N SER A 71 9.84 -18.12 -28.51
CA SER A 71 10.41 -17.20 -29.51
C SER A 71 10.89 -15.90 -28.85
N THR A 72 12.01 -15.36 -29.34
CA THR A 72 12.52 -14.06 -28.89
C THR A 72 12.00 -12.97 -29.81
N VAL A 73 11.33 -11.97 -29.26
CA VAL A 73 10.80 -10.83 -30.02
C VAL A 73 11.44 -9.55 -29.48
N GLU A 74 11.85 -8.67 -30.39
CA GLU A 74 12.37 -7.35 -30.07
C GLU A 74 11.21 -6.35 -30.16
N ILE A 75 10.82 -5.78 -29.03
CA ILE A 75 9.73 -4.82 -28.95
C ILE A 75 10.33 -3.43 -29.14
N MET A 76 10.08 -2.82 -30.30
CA MET A 76 10.45 -1.44 -30.57
C MET A 76 9.30 -0.53 -30.11
N PRO A 77 9.56 0.45 -29.23
CA PRO A 77 8.53 1.37 -28.78
C PRO A 77 8.06 2.27 -29.92
N ASP A 78 6.75 2.51 -30.02
CA ASP A 78 6.16 3.38 -31.04
C ASP A 78 6.63 4.83 -30.82
N ALA A 79 7.04 5.49 -31.91
CA ALA A 79 7.68 6.80 -31.88
C ALA A 79 6.70 7.97 -31.66
N LYS A 80 5.46 7.69 -31.29
CA LYS A 80 4.42 8.69 -31.06
C LYS A 80 4.21 8.88 -29.57
N GLY A 81 4.96 9.85 -29.04
CA GLY A 81 4.57 10.61 -27.85
C GLY A 81 3.56 11.69 -28.21
#